data_AF-A0A813GDZ4-F1
#
_entry.id   AF-A0A813GDZ4-F1
#
_cell.length_a   1.000
_cell.length_b   1.000
_cell.length_c   1.000
_cell.angle_alpha   90.00
_cell.angle_beta   90.00
_cell.angle_gamma   90.00
#
_symmetry.space_group_name_H-M   'P 1'
#
loop_
_entity.id
_entity.type
_entity.pdbx_description
1 polymer ?
#
loop_
_entity_poly.entity_id
_entity_poly.type
_entity_poly.pdbx_seq_one_letter_code
_entity_poly.pdbx_strand_id
1 'polypeptide(L)'
;LHRSWRVFKGEEGTEEEAEELKELLLQEVKAHHQGAGPMPSISQLSFLSFLPLMLEVRSRQRVELQAQDGFTVAEIEELTKRFWTCPQDADDKVLASSLIPVLQELFPEIATLPNMRESLGELLDTSSAVGVRGFLHLTRRCRDLIETGMLTMERKAIATTEFGVIEVDDFRQLFMGDCCPGEHRPRITFTQIVKMLGKVIPLGQKNSQELKEHLLGVVRPEGGQEPSADFSELLLFMKRLLDHDFAGIARLK
;
A
#
# COMPACT_ATOMS: atom_id res chain seq x y z
N LEU A 1 -12.29 -10.37 25.91
CA LEU A 1 -11.53 -9.57 24.91
C LEU A 1 -10.88 -10.47 23.87
N HIS A 2 -9.75 -11.14 24.18
CA HIS A 2 -9.06 -12.01 23.21
C HIS A 2 -9.95 -13.14 22.65
N ARG A 3 -10.69 -13.86 23.52
CA ARG A 3 -11.64 -14.91 23.11
C ARG A 3 -12.77 -14.36 22.24
N SER A 4 -13.44 -13.29 22.66
CA SER A 4 -14.54 -12.67 21.92
C SER A 4 -14.14 -12.21 20.52
N TRP A 5 -12.89 -11.74 20.36
CA TRP A 5 -12.34 -11.36 19.06
C TRP A 5 -12.07 -12.56 18.15
N ARG A 6 -11.54 -13.66 18.71
CA ARG A 6 -11.36 -14.91 17.96
C ARG A 6 -12.69 -15.53 17.54
N VAL A 7 -13.71 -15.46 18.40
CA VAL A 7 -15.08 -15.88 18.04
C VAL A 7 -15.69 -15.01 16.95
N PHE A 8 -15.55 -13.68 17.06
CA PHE A 8 -16.01 -12.76 16.02
C PHE A 8 -15.35 -13.01 14.65
N LYS A 9 -14.07 -13.38 14.65
CA LYS A 9 -13.33 -13.74 13.42
C LYS A 9 -13.63 -15.15 12.88
N GLY A 10 -14.43 -15.96 13.60
CA GLY A 10 -14.64 -17.36 13.27
C GLY A 10 -13.40 -18.25 13.48
N GLU A 11 -12.40 -17.77 14.23
CA GLU A 11 -11.20 -18.54 14.58
C GLU A 11 -11.46 -19.50 15.76
N GLU A 12 -12.44 -19.18 16.61
CA GLU A 12 -12.91 -20.01 17.74
C GLU A 12 -14.45 -19.94 17.84
N GLY A 13 -15.07 -20.84 18.59
CA GLY A 13 -16.53 -20.79 18.85
C GLY A 13 -17.41 -21.32 17.73
N THR A 14 -18.72 -21.30 17.96
CA THR A 14 -19.74 -21.71 16.98
C THR A 14 -20.17 -20.55 16.09
N GLU A 15 -20.71 -20.87 14.91
CA GLU A 15 -21.30 -19.87 14.01
C GLU A 15 -22.42 -19.07 14.70
N GLU A 16 -23.18 -19.72 15.59
CA GLU A 16 -24.23 -19.11 16.40
C GLU A 16 -23.67 -18.10 17.42
N GLU A 17 -22.57 -18.44 18.12
CA GLU A 17 -21.88 -17.50 19.03
C GLU A 17 -21.31 -16.29 18.27
N ALA A 18 -20.84 -16.48 17.03
CA ALA A 18 -20.34 -15.38 16.20
C ALA A 18 -21.47 -14.47 15.73
N GLU A 19 -22.62 -15.01 15.33
CA GLU A 19 -23.80 -14.21 14.95
C GLU A 19 -24.42 -13.49 16.14
N GLU A 20 -24.50 -14.11 17.32
CA GLU A 20 -24.97 -13.45 18.53
C GLU A 20 -24.07 -12.26 18.90
N LEU A 21 -22.74 -12.43 18.80
CA LEU A 21 -21.80 -11.34 19.01
C LEU A 21 -21.97 -10.22 17.96
N LYS A 22 -22.23 -10.54 16.69
CA LYS A 22 -22.49 -9.54 15.65
C LYS A 22 -23.78 -8.76 15.92
N GLU A 23 -24.86 -9.42 16.32
CA GLU A 23 -26.14 -8.79 16.64
C GLU A 23 -26.03 -7.87 17.86
N LEU A 24 -25.38 -8.31 18.93
CA LEU A 24 -25.10 -7.46 20.10
C LEU A 24 -24.30 -6.21 19.72
N LEU A 25 -23.32 -6.37 18.84
CA LEU A 25 -22.47 -5.29 18.34
C LEU A 25 -23.27 -4.30 17.47
N LEU A 26 -24.15 -4.80 16.60
CA LEU A 26 -25.06 -3.99 15.79
C LEU A 26 -26.05 -3.22 16.65
N GLN A 27 -26.61 -3.83 17.70
CA GLN A 27 -27.53 -3.18 18.62
C GLN A 27 -26.84 -2.05 19.40
N GLU A 28 -25.65 -2.29 19.94
CA GLU A 28 -24.89 -1.29 20.68
C GLU A 28 -24.48 -0.11 19.79
N VAL A 29 -24.06 -0.38 18.55
CA VAL A 29 -23.73 0.67 17.56
C VAL A 29 -24.94 1.52 17.21
N LYS A 30 -26.13 0.90 17.05
CA LYS A 30 -27.38 1.62 16.78
C LYS A 30 -27.81 2.48 17.98
N ALA A 31 -27.68 1.96 19.20
CA ALA A 31 -28.01 2.69 20.42
C ALA A 31 -27.15 3.96 20.58
N HIS A 32 -25.85 3.86 20.29
CA HIS A 32 -24.93 5.00 20.35
C HIS A 32 -25.18 6.05 19.27
N HIS A 33 -25.58 5.66 18.04
CA HIS A 33 -25.92 6.63 16.99
C HIS A 33 -27.18 7.45 17.32
N GLN A 34 -28.01 7.00 18.26
CA GLN A 34 -29.28 7.64 18.60
C GLN A 34 -29.22 8.52 19.86
N GLY A 35 -28.07 8.60 20.56
CA GLY A 35 -27.97 9.40 21.78
C GLY A 35 -26.54 9.84 22.12
N ALA A 36 -26.31 11.16 22.12
CA ALA A 36 -25.09 11.79 22.65
C ALA A 36 -25.12 11.78 24.20
N GLY A 37 -24.92 10.61 24.80
CA GLY A 37 -24.69 10.48 26.23
C GLY A 37 -23.26 10.92 26.63
N PRO A 38 -23.03 11.26 27.91
CA PRO A 38 -21.69 11.57 28.41
C PRO A 38 -20.74 10.36 28.26
N MET A 39 -19.50 10.63 27.85
CA MET A 39 -18.43 9.64 27.66
C MET A 39 -18.26 8.77 28.93
N PRO A 40 -18.36 7.43 28.82
CA PRO A 40 -18.11 6.55 29.97
C PRO A 40 -16.64 6.62 30.42
N SER A 41 -16.41 6.42 31.73
CA SER A 41 -15.06 6.37 32.30
C SER A 41 -14.28 5.15 31.79
N ILE A 42 -12.97 5.30 31.57
CA ILE A 42 -12.07 4.27 31.02
C ILE A 42 -12.12 2.97 31.83
N SER A 43 -12.32 3.05 33.15
CA SER A 43 -12.40 1.89 34.04
C SER A 43 -13.68 1.05 33.88
N GLN A 44 -14.66 1.51 33.11
CA GLN A 44 -15.96 0.85 32.90
C GLN A 44 -16.18 0.39 31.47
N LEU A 45 -15.21 0.57 30.58
CA LEU A 45 -15.32 0.18 29.18
C LEU A 45 -15.27 -1.35 29.03
N SER A 46 -16.43 -1.94 28.74
CA SER A 46 -16.51 -3.29 28.21
C SER A 46 -16.05 -3.32 26.74
N PHE A 47 -15.69 -4.50 26.23
CA PHE A 47 -15.38 -4.68 24.81
C PHE A 47 -16.53 -4.22 23.91
N LEU A 48 -17.76 -4.54 24.29
CA LEU A 48 -18.95 -4.21 23.51
C LEU A 48 -19.20 -2.69 23.47
N SER A 49 -18.99 -1.99 24.59
CA SER A 49 -19.06 -0.52 24.63
C SER A 49 -17.88 0.18 23.96
N PHE A 50 -16.72 -0.49 23.85
CA PHE A 50 -15.53 0.06 23.20
C PHE A 50 -15.67 0.12 21.67
N LEU A 51 -16.40 -0.82 21.07
CA LEU A 51 -16.53 -0.91 19.62
C LEU A 51 -17.29 0.27 18.98
N PRO A 52 -18.47 0.69 19.46
CA PRO A 52 -19.14 1.89 18.98
C PRO A 52 -18.26 3.14 19.10
N LEU A 53 -17.54 3.30 20.22
CA LEU A 53 -16.61 4.41 20.42
C LEU A 53 -15.46 4.37 19.40
N MET A 54 -14.86 3.21 19.16
CA MET A 54 -13.84 3.06 18.11
C MET A 54 -14.38 3.36 16.71
N LEU A 55 -15.60 2.90 16.41
CA LEU A 55 -16.24 3.16 15.12
C LEU A 55 -16.55 4.65 14.96
N GLU A 56 -17.03 5.33 16.01
CA GLU A 56 -17.27 6.77 16.00
C GLU A 56 -15.96 7.54 15.80
N VAL A 57 -14.90 7.20 16.55
CA VAL A 57 -13.57 7.80 16.38
C VAL A 57 -13.05 7.58 14.96
N ARG A 58 -13.14 6.36 14.42
CA ARG A 58 -12.73 6.07 13.03
C ARG A 58 -13.57 6.81 11.99
N SER A 59 -14.87 6.96 12.25
CA SER A 59 -15.79 7.70 11.39
C SER A 59 -15.42 9.19 11.35
N ARG A 60 -15.19 9.79 12.52
CA ARG A 60 -14.73 11.18 12.65
C ARG A 60 -13.39 11.39 11.97
N GLN A 61 -12.42 10.51 12.23
CA GLN A 61 -11.12 10.51 11.56
C GLN A 61 -11.26 10.41 10.04
N ARG A 62 -12.18 9.57 9.55
CA ARG A 62 -12.44 9.47 8.11
C ARG A 62 -13.00 10.76 7.54
N VAL A 63 -13.95 11.42 8.22
CA VAL A 63 -14.50 12.70 7.78
C VAL A 63 -13.43 13.79 7.77
N GLU A 64 -12.59 13.85 8.81
CA GLU A 64 -11.45 14.77 8.88
C GLU A 64 -10.45 14.52 7.75
N LEU A 65 -10.06 13.26 7.51
CA LEU A 65 -9.18 12.89 6.40
C LEU A 65 -9.83 13.18 5.05
N GLN A 66 -11.12 12.92 4.86
CA GLN A 66 -11.84 13.24 3.61
C GLN A 66 -11.85 14.74 3.33
N ALA A 67 -12.03 15.57 4.36
CA ALA A 67 -11.93 17.02 4.23
C ALA A 67 -10.50 17.49 3.86
N GLN A 68 -9.50 16.65 4.13
CA GLN A 68 -8.07 16.86 3.90
C GLN A 68 -7.52 16.04 2.73
N ASP A 69 -8.37 15.65 1.76
CA ASP A 69 -7.98 14.84 0.58
C ASP A 69 -7.25 13.52 0.93
N GLY A 70 -7.49 12.99 2.13
CA GLY A 70 -6.90 11.75 2.65
C GLY A 70 -5.51 11.90 3.26
N PHE A 71 -5.01 13.13 3.45
CA PHE A 71 -3.72 13.40 4.08
C PHE A 71 -3.86 13.67 5.57
N THR A 72 -2.86 13.26 6.33
CA THR A 72 -2.69 13.70 7.73
C THR A 72 -2.20 15.16 7.79
N VAL A 73 -2.37 15.81 8.94
CA VAL A 73 -1.87 17.18 9.16
C VAL A 73 -0.37 17.29 8.89
N ALA A 74 0.42 16.32 9.34
CA ALA A 74 1.86 16.30 9.12
C ALA A 74 2.22 16.14 7.62
N GLU A 75 1.47 15.32 6.87
CA GLU A 75 1.65 15.21 5.42
C GLU A 75 1.26 16.51 4.71
N ILE A 76 0.18 17.17 5.13
CA ILE A 76 -0.22 18.47 4.56
C ILE A 76 0.89 19.50 4.78
N GLU A 77 1.47 19.58 5.98
CA GLU A 77 2.57 20.49 6.28
C GLU A 77 3.80 20.24 5.39
N GLU A 78 4.21 18.98 5.24
CA GLU A 78 5.36 18.62 4.39
C GLU A 78 5.06 18.89 2.90
N LEU A 79 3.90 18.48 2.40
CA LEU A 79 3.50 18.73 1.01
C LEU A 79 3.37 20.23 0.73
N THR A 80 2.84 20.99 1.67
CA THR A 80 2.74 22.46 1.57
C THR A 80 4.14 23.07 1.54
N LYS A 81 5.07 22.62 2.39
CA LYS A 81 6.47 23.05 2.35
C LYS A 81 7.12 22.77 1.00
N ARG A 82 6.85 21.60 0.39
CA ARG A 82 7.31 21.24 -0.96
C ARG A 82 6.69 22.13 -2.04
N PHE A 83 5.42 22.48 -1.92
CA PHE A 83 4.76 23.40 -2.84
C PHE A 83 5.42 24.79 -2.86
N TRP A 84 5.78 25.32 -1.69
CA TRP A 84 6.41 26.65 -1.58
C TRP A 84 7.86 26.71 -2.11
N THR A 85 8.47 25.59 -2.51
CA THR A 85 9.76 25.61 -3.22
C THR A 85 9.61 26.02 -4.69
N CYS A 86 8.39 25.94 -5.23
CA CYS A 86 8.10 26.35 -6.59
C CYS A 86 8.02 27.88 -6.73
N PRO A 87 8.41 28.43 -7.90
CA PRO A 87 8.15 29.83 -8.23
C PRO A 87 6.65 30.13 -8.18
N GLN A 88 6.26 31.16 -7.43
CA GLN A 88 4.88 31.63 -7.32
C GLN A 88 4.63 32.87 -8.16
N ASP A 89 3.37 33.05 -8.55
CA ASP A 89 2.84 34.30 -9.08
C ASP A 89 2.41 35.28 -7.97
N ALA A 90 1.75 36.37 -8.35
CA ALA A 90 1.29 37.39 -7.41
C ALA A 90 0.09 36.96 -6.55
N ASP A 91 -0.56 35.83 -6.86
CA ASP A 91 -1.74 35.29 -6.18
C ASP A 91 -1.39 34.06 -5.31
N ASP A 92 -0.10 33.83 -5.02
CA ASP A 92 0.40 32.61 -4.35
C ASP A 92 0.02 31.31 -5.10
N LYS A 93 -0.13 31.37 -6.42
CA LYS A 93 -0.34 30.20 -7.28
C LYS A 93 0.92 29.85 -8.04
N VAL A 94 1.02 28.58 -8.40
CA VAL A 94 2.15 28.04 -9.16
C VAL A 94 1.64 27.60 -10.53
N LEU A 95 2.36 27.96 -11.59
CA LEU A 95 2.07 27.46 -12.93
C LEU A 95 2.20 25.94 -12.97
N ALA A 96 1.29 25.25 -13.66
CA ALA A 96 1.29 23.79 -13.73
C ALA A 96 2.62 23.19 -14.24
N SER A 97 3.30 23.88 -15.17
CA SER A 97 4.61 23.48 -15.69
C SER A 97 5.71 23.51 -14.63
N SER A 98 5.63 24.43 -13.66
CA SER A 98 6.58 24.55 -12.55
C SER A 98 6.39 23.47 -11.48
N LEU A 99 5.23 22.80 -11.44
CA LEU A 99 4.97 21.68 -10.52
C LEU A 99 5.57 20.35 -11.00
N ILE A 100 5.86 20.21 -12.30
CA ILE A 100 6.35 18.95 -12.87
C ILE A 100 7.60 18.43 -12.14
N PRO A 101 8.67 19.23 -11.90
CA PRO A 101 9.86 18.74 -11.21
C PRO A 101 9.56 18.25 -9.78
N VAL A 102 8.69 18.95 -9.05
CA VAL A 102 8.31 18.58 -7.68
C VAL A 102 7.49 17.28 -7.68
N LEU A 103 6.56 17.12 -8.64
CA LEU A 103 5.80 15.89 -8.77
C LEU A 103 6.69 14.71 -9.19
N GLN A 104 7.68 14.93 -10.05
CA GLN A 104 8.65 13.90 -10.43
C GLN A 104 9.56 13.51 -9.27
N GLU A 105 9.90 14.45 -8.39
CA GLU A 105 10.64 14.16 -7.16
C GLU A 105 9.79 13.34 -6.18
N LEU A 106 8.52 13.70 -5.99
CA LEU A 106 7.60 13.02 -5.08
C LEU A 106 7.13 11.65 -5.61
N PHE A 107 7.01 11.51 -6.93
CA PHE A 107 6.42 10.37 -7.62
C PHE A 107 7.27 9.98 -8.84
N PRO A 108 8.49 9.44 -8.62
CA PRO A 108 9.37 9.05 -9.71
C PRO A 108 8.73 8.03 -10.65
N GLU A 109 7.82 7.19 -10.16
CA GLU A 109 7.10 6.17 -10.94
C GLU A 109 6.25 6.77 -12.06
N ILE A 110 5.68 7.95 -11.84
CA ILE A 110 4.90 8.66 -12.87
C ILE A 110 5.83 9.15 -13.98
N ALA A 111 7.07 9.49 -13.63
CA ALA A 111 8.08 9.91 -14.58
C ALA A 111 8.67 8.74 -15.36
N THR A 112 8.67 7.50 -14.86
CA THR A 112 9.26 6.35 -15.57
C THR A 112 8.26 5.61 -16.45
N LEU A 113 6.98 5.58 -16.08
CA LEU A 113 5.94 4.83 -16.80
C LEU A 113 5.27 5.66 -17.92
N PRO A 114 5.37 5.26 -19.20
CA PRO A 114 4.86 6.06 -20.33
C PRO A 114 3.36 6.40 -20.24
N ASN A 115 2.54 5.43 -19.85
CA ASN A 115 1.09 5.60 -19.67
C ASN A 115 0.73 6.56 -18.53
N MET A 116 1.59 6.67 -17.51
CA MET A 116 1.37 7.60 -16.41
C MET A 116 1.77 9.03 -16.78
N ARG A 117 2.78 9.22 -17.64
CA ARG A 117 3.16 10.56 -18.13
C ARG A 117 2.04 11.22 -18.94
N GLU A 118 1.37 10.46 -19.80
CA GLU A 118 0.22 10.95 -20.57
C GLU A 118 -0.89 11.39 -19.63
N SER A 119 -1.23 10.55 -18.64
CA SER A 119 -2.23 10.86 -17.61
C SER A 119 -1.85 12.10 -16.79
N LEU A 120 -0.57 12.29 -16.46
CA LEU A 120 -0.07 13.48 -15.76
C LEU A 120 -0.21 14.74 -16.62
N GLY A 121 0.08 14.64 -17.92
CA GLY A 121 -0.13 15.71 -18.88
C GLY A 121 -1.59 16.16 -18.91
N GLU A 122 -2.52 15.22 -19.01
CA GLU A 122 -3.96 15.49 -18.97
C GLU A 122 -4.40 16.13 -17.64
N LEU A 123 -3.84 15.68 -16.51
CA LEU A 123 -4.13 16.27 -15.20
C LEU A 123 -3.65 17.72 -15.11
N LEU A 124 -2.47 18.03 -15.64
CA LEU A 124 -1.88 19.37 -15.58
C LEU A 124 -2.49 20.35 -16.61
N ASP A 125 -2.90 19.87 -17.78
CA ASP A 125 -3.43 20.72 -18.87
C ASP A 125 -4.78 21.38 -18.49
N THR A 126 -5.50 20.79 -17.53
CA THR A 126 -6.77 21.36 -17.05
C THR A 126 -6.61 22.59 -16.15
N SER A 127 -5.40 22.91 -15.69
CA SER A 127 -5.16 23.98 -14.71
C SER A 127 -4.01 24.90 -15.13
N SER A 128 -4.32 26.16 -15.48
CA SER A 128 -3.27 27.13 -15.84
C SER A 128 -2.42 27.58 -14.63
N ALA A 129 -3.02 27.64 -13.44
CA ALA A 129 -2.36 27.96 -12.19
C ALA A 129 -3.00 27.18 -11.03
N VAL A 130 -2.17 26.68 -10.12
CA VAL A 130 -2.56 25.76 -9.04
C VAL A 130 -2.14 26.38 -7.70
N GLY A 131 -3.10 26.61 -6.80
CA GLY A 131 -2.81 26.95 -5.41
C GLY A 131 -2.58 25.70 -4.54
N VAL A 132 -2.21 25.88 -3.27
CA VAL A 132 -1.88 24.78 -2.34
C VAL A 132 -2.93 23.66 -2.32
N ARG A 133 -4.23 24.00 -2.23
CA ARG A 133 -5.31 23.00 -2.22
C ARG A 133 -5.38 22.20 -3.53
N GLY A 134 -5.19 22.86 -4.67
CA GLY A 134 -5.14 22.19 -5.96
C GLY A 134 -3.93 21.25 -6.07
N PHE A 135 -2.79 21.65 -5.50
CA PHE A 135 -1.59 20.82 -5.45
C PHE A 135 -1.77 19.57 -4.57
N LEU A 136 -2.41 19.69 -3.40
CA LEU A 136 -2.75 18.53 -2.56
C LEU A 136 -3.66 17.56 -3.31
N HIS A 137 -4.71 18.06 -3.97
CA HIS A 137 -5.61 17.24 -4.76
C HIS A 137 -4.88 16.54 -5.92
N LEU A 138 -3.97 17.25 -6.61
CA LEU A 138 -3.15 16.68 -7.67
C LEU A 138 -2.21 15.59 -7.14
N THR A 139 -1.59 15.81 -5.98
CA THR A 139 -0.74 14.85 -5.28
C THR A 139 -1.53 13.58 -4.95
N ARG A 140 -2.78 13.73 -4.49
CA ARG A 140 -3.66 12.58 -4.23
C ARG A 140 -3.96 11.80 -5.51
N ARG A 141 -4.32 12.48 -6.60
CA ARG A 141 -4.58 11.82 -7.89
C ARG A 141 -3.34 11.11 -8.43
N CYS A 142 -2.15 11.67 -8.25
CA CYS A 142 -0.89 11.00 -8.57
C CYS A 142 -0.72 9.68 -7.79
N ARG A 143 -0.96 9.69 -6.47
CA ARG A 143 -0.94 8.47 -5.63
C ARG A 143 -1.96 7.44 -6.13
N ASP A 144 -3.19 7.86 -6.40
CA ASP A 144 -4.26 6.97 -6.88
C ASP A 144 -3.91 6.33 -8.24
N LEU A 145 -3.30 7.10 -9.15
CA LEU A 145 -2.82 6.60 -10.44
C LEU A 145 -1.72 5.56 -10.29
N ILE A 146 -0.73 5.81 -9.42
CA ILE A 146 0.35 4.85 -9.14
C ILE A 146 -0.23 3.56 -8.56
N GLU A 147 -1.08 3.66 -7.54
CA GLU A 147 -1.70 2.51 -6.88
C GLU A 147 -2.53 1.69 -7.87
N THR A 148 -3.35 2.35 -8.69
CA THR A 148 -4.14 1.68 -9.73
C THR A 148 -3.25 0.99 -10.77
N GLY A 149 -2.16 1.63 -11.17
CA GLY A 149 -1.17 1.06 -12.08
C GLY A 149 -0.52 -0.20 -11.51
N MET A 150 -0.05 -0.13 -10.25
CA MET A 150 0.52 -1.27 -9.54
C MET A 150 -0.48 -2.43 -9.40
N LEU A 151 -1.72 -2.16 -8.99
CA LEU A 151 -2.77 -3.18 -8.89
C LEU A 151 -3.07 -3.83 -10.24
N THR A 152 -3.03 -3.05 -11.33
CA THR A 152 -3.24 -3.58 -12.68
C THR A 152 -2.09 -4.50 -13.11
N MET A 153 -0.84 -4.10 -12.84
CA MET A 153 0.34 -4.92 -13.10
C MET A 153 0.34 -6.20 -12.27
N GLU A 154 -0.07 -6.13 -11.02
CA GLU A 154 -0.16 -7.28 -10.11
C GLU A 154 -1.19 -8.28 -10.63
N ARG A 155 -2.39 -7.82 -10.97
CA ARG A 155 -3.44 -8.68 -11.56
C ARG A 155 -2.96 -9.36 -12.84
N LYS A 156 -2.23 -8.63 -13.69
CA LYS A 156 -1.64 -9.19 -14.90
C LYS A 156 -0.56 -10.23 -14.58
N ALA A 157 0.29 -9.98 -13.59
CA ALA A 157 1.30 -10.93 -13.15
C ALA A 157 0.64 -12.21 -12.62
N ILE A 158 -0.36 -12.12 -11.74
CA ILE A 158 -1.13 -13.27 -11.21
C ILE A 158 -1.75 -14.09 -12.37
N ALA A 159 -2.38 -13.42 -13.34
CA ALA A 159 -2.94 -14.09 -14.50
C ALA A 159 -1.87 -14.76 -15.38
N THR A 160 -0.66 -14.22 -15.44
CA THR A 160 0.45 -14.77 -16.24
C THR A 160 1.15 -15.93 -15.53
N THR A 161 1.26 -15.89 -14.21
CA THR A 161 1.95 -16.93 -13.43
C THR A 161 1.06 -18.12 -13.08
N GLU A 162 -0.25 -17.95 -13.16
CA GLU A 162 -1.27 -18.94 -12.79
C GLU A 162 -1.19 -19.37 -11.33
N PHE A 163 -0.64 -18.53 -10.45
CA PHE A 163 -0.58 -18.82 -9.02
C PHE A 163 -1.97 -18.76 -8.37
N GLY A 164 -2.21 -19.67 -7.43
CA GLY A 164 -3.41 -19.69 -6.62
C GLY A 164 -3.45 -18.53 -5.61
N VAL A 165 -4.64 -18.20 -5.11
CA VAL A 165 -4.84 -17.11 -4.14
C VAL A 165 -3.99 -17.30 -2.88
N ILE A 166 -3.86 -18.55 -2.40
CA ILE A 166 -3.06 -18.89 -1.22
C ILE A 166 -1.56 -18.63 -1.49
N GLU A 167 -1.04 -19.10 -2.63
CA GLU A 167 0.36 -18.87 -3.02
C GLU A 167 0.68 -17.38 -3.15
N VAL A 168 -0.23 -16.61 -3.75
CA VAL A 168 -0.07 -15.15 -3.87
C VAL A 168 -0.04 -14.48 -2.49
N ASP A 169 -0.87 -14.92 -1.55
CA ASP A 169 -0.84 -14.38 -0.19
C ASP A 169 0.46 -14.74 0.54
N ASP A 170 0.94 -15.97 0.41
CA ASP A 170 2.23 -16.40 0.98
C ASP A 170 3.39 -15.58 0.40
N PHE A 171 3.41 -15.35 -0.92
CA PHE A 171 4.40 -14.48 -1.54
C PHE A 171 4.29 -13.03 -1.07
N ARG A 172 3.07 -12.54 -0.81
CA ARG A 172 2.86 -11.18 -0.30
C ARG A 172 3.40 -11.04 1.13
N GLN A 173 3.14 -12.01 1.99
CA GLN A 173 3.71 -12.05 3.34
C GLN A 173 5.24 -12.07 3.28
N LEU A 174 5.81 -12.84 2.35
CA LEU A 174 7.24 -12.93 2.13
C LEU A 174 7.84 -11.61 1.62
N PHE A 175 7.15 -10.91 0.71
CA PHE A 175 7.55 -9.60 0.16
C PHE A 175 7.53 -8.50 1.23
N MET A 176 6.49 -8.47 2.06
CA MET A 176 6.37 -7.55 3.19
C MET A 176 7.45 -7.82 4.24
N GLY A 177 7.79 -9.09 4.47
CA GLY A 177 8.85 -9.50 5.38
C GLY A 177 8.67 -8.93 6.79
N ASP A 178 9.78 -8.54 7.43
CA ASP A 178 9.80 -7.94 8.78
C ASP A 178 9.48 -6.43 8.79
N CYS A 179 8.83 -5.88 7.75
CA CYS A 179 8.44 -4.46 7.76
C CYS A 179 7.51 -4.17 8.93
N CYS A 180 7.70 -3.01 9.56
CA CYS A 180 6.84 -2.56 10.65
C CYS A 180 5.38 -2.50 10.16
N PRO A 181 4.40 -2.91 10.98
CA PRO A 181 2.99 -2.75 10.63
C PRO A 181 2.69 -1.30 10.23
N GLY A 182 2.21 -1.11 9.00
CA GLY A 182 1.89 0.21 8.43
C GLY A 182 2.95 0.81 7.51
N GLU A 183 4.12 0.18 7.36
CA GLU A 183 5.12 0.60 6.38
C GLU A 183 4.92 -0.18 5.06
N HIS A 184 4.48 0.53 4.02
CA HIS A 184 4.41 -0.04 2.68
C HIS A 184 5.80 -0.02 2.04
N ARG A 185 6.37 -1.21 1.82
CA ARG A 185 7.56 -1.37 0.99
C ARG A 185 7.14 -1.42 -0.49
N PRO A 186 7.50 -0.44 -1.33
CA PRO A 186 7.13 -0.46 -2.74
C PRO A 186 7.95 -1.46 -3.56
N ARG A 187 9.23 -1.70 -3.18
CA ARG A 187 10.15 -2.59 -3.90
C ARG A 187 11.02 -3.40 -2.94
N ILE A 188 11.40 -4.61 -3.34
CA ILE A 188 12.35 -5.49 -2.66
C ILE A 188 13.68 -5.54 -3.43
N THR A 189 14.79 -5.30 -2.75
CA THR A 189 16.12 -5.32 -3.41
C THR A 189 16.66 -6.73 -3.58
N PHE A 190 17.62 -6.92 -4.49
CA PHE A 190 18.25 -8.22 -4.69
C PHE A 190 18.87 -8.81 -3.40
N THR A 191 19.56 -7.99 -2.61
CA THR A 191 20.07 -8.42 -1.30
C THR A 191 18.96 -8.93 -0.37
N GLN A 192 17.80 -8.28 -0.37
CA GLN A 192 16.64 -8.73 0.42
C GLN A 192 16.06 -10.04 -0.13
N ILE A 193 15.96 -10.20 -1.45
CA ILE A 193 15.54 -11.45 -2.11
C ILE A 193 16.50 -12.60 -1.76
N VAL A 194 17.81 -12.38 -1.79
CA VAL A 194 18.81 -13.38 -1.39
C VAL A 194 18.63 -13.78 0.07
N LYS A 195 18.44 -12.80 0.98
CA LYS A 195 18.18 -13.08 2.40
C LYS A 195 16.89 -13.87 2.61
N MET A 196 15.86 -13.56 1.82
CA MET A 196 14.55 -14.18 1.87
C MET A 196 14.60 -15.64 1.39
N LEU A 197 15.12 -15.88 0.19
CA LEU A 197 15.24 -17.23 -0.41
C LEU A 197 16.32 -18.08 0.26
N GLY A 198 17.36 -17.46 0.82
CA GLY A 198 18.43 -18.13 1.54
C GLY A 198 17.97 -18.91 2.77
N LYS A 199 16.75 -18.65 3.26
CA LYS A 199 16.11 -19.42 4.34
C LYS A 199 15.60 -20.79 3.88
N VAL A 200 15.31 -20.94 2.59
CA VAL A 200 14.72 -22.15 2.00
C VAL A 200 15.75 -22.91 1.16
N ILE A 201 16.61 -22.18 0.45
CA ILE A 201 17.57 -22.74 -0.50
C ILE A 201 18.97 -22.25 -0.14
N PRO A 202 20.00 -23.12 -0.09
CA PRO A 202 21.38 -22.68 0.09
C PRO A 202 21.85 -21.85 -1.11
N LEU A 203 22.02 -20.54 -0.90
CA LEU A 203 22.50 -19.60 -1.91
C LEU A 203 24.01 -19.37 -1.77
N GLY A 204 24.80 -20.30 -2.34
CA GLY A 204 26.24 -20.09 -2.54
C GLY A 204 26.51 -19.04 -3.63
N GLN A 205 27.77 -18.59 -3.77
CA GLN A 205 28.15 -17.53 -4.73
C GLN A 205 27.65 -17.80 -6.16
N LYS A 206 27.75 -19.04 -6.63
CA LYS A 206 27.27 -19.45 -7.96
C LYS A 206 25.74 -19.28 -8.09
N ASN A 207 24.98 -19.82 -7.13
CA ASN A 207 23.52 -19.75 -7.15
C ASN A 207 23.03 -18.30 -7.01
N SER A 208 23.70 -17.48 -6.20
CA SER A 208 23.36 -16.06 -6.07
C SER A 208 23.59 -15.30 -7.37
N GLN A 209 24.66 -15.61 -8.12
CA GLN A 209 24.90 -14.99 -9.42
C GLN A 209 23.81 -15.39 -10.44
N GLU A 210 23.48 -16.68 -10.52
CA GLU A 210 22.41 -17.17 -11.39
C GLU A 210 21.04 -16.58 -11.00
N LEU A 211 20.74 -16.49 -9.71
CA LEU A 211 19.53 -15.84 -9.18
C LEU A 211 19.43 -14.38 -9.65
N LYS A 212 20.55 -13.65 -9.64
CA LYS A 212 20.62 -12.26 -10.12
C LYS A 212 20.31 -12.17 -11.61
N GLU A 213 20.81 -13.12 -12.41
CA GLU A 213 20.53 -13.18 -13.84
C GLU A 213 19.04 -13.45 -14.12
N HIS A 214 18.40 -14.33 -13.34
CA HIS A 214 16.95 -14.53 -13.41
C HIS A 214 16.17 -13.26 -13.05
N LEU A 215 16.60 -12.51 -12.02
CA LEU A 215 15.95 -11.27 -11.61
C LEU A 215 16.08 -10.20 -12.70
N LEU A 216 17.27 -10.03 -13.28
CA LEU A 216 17.52 -9.11 -14.40
C LEU A 216 16.77 -9.50 -15.68
N GLY A 217 16.33 -10.75 -15.80
CA GLY A 217 15.45 -11.19 -16.86
C GLY A 217 14.01 -10.69 -16.73
N VAL A 218 13.61 -10.21 -15.54
CA VAL A 218 12.27 -9.69 -15.25
C VAL A 218 12.30 -8.18 -15.01
N VAL A 219 13.28 -7.71 -14.24
CA VAL A 219 13.43 -6.32 -13.83
C VAL A 219 14.41 -5.60 -14.74
N ARG A 220 14.08 -4.36 -15.10
CA ARG A 220 15.03 -3.44 -15.76
C ARG A 220 15.70 -2.55 -14.72
N PRO A 221 17.00 -2.70 -14.44
CA PRO A 221 17.67 -1.86 -13.47
C PRO A 221 17.74 -0.41 -13.95
N GLU A 222 17.41 0.53 -13.07
CA GLU A 222 17.51 1.96 -13.33
C GLU A 222 18.88 2.48 -12.84
N GLY A 223 19.67 3.06 -13.74
CA GLY A 223 20.80 3.91 -13.36
C GLY A 223 21.92 3.25 -12.53
N GLY A 224 22.26 1.99 -12.78
CA GLY A 224 23.36 1.31 -12.06
C GLY A 224 23.06 1.00 -10.58
N GLN A 225 21.82 1.21 -10.14
CA GLN A 225 21.37 0.82 -8.81
C GLN A 225 21.25 -0.71 -8.71
N GLU A 226 21.23 -1.21 -7.47
CA GLU A 226 20.95 -2.62 -7.21
C GLU A 226 19.58 -2.98 -7.81
N PRO A 227 19.45 -4.11 -8.55
CA PRO A 227 18.16 -4.51 -9.10
C PRO A 227 17.16 -4.71 -7.96
N SER A 228 15.98 -4.12 -8.12
CA SER A 228 14.87 -4.20 -7.16
C SER A 228 13.57 -4.48 -7.89
N ALA A 229 12.73 -5.33 -7.31
CA ALA A 229 11.47 -5.76 -7.88
C ALA A 229 10.30 -5.14 -7.10
N ASP A 230 9.27 -4.67 -7.80
CA ASP A 230 7.95 -4.53 -7.17
C ASP A 230 7.30 -5.90 -6.93
N PHE A 231 6.10 -5.94 -6.34
CA PHE A 231 5.43 -7.21 -6.04
C PHE A 231 5.03 -7.99 -7.31
N SER A 232 4.63 -7.30 -8.38
CA SER A 232 4.26 -7.93 -9.65
C SER A 232 5.48 -8.57 -10.32
N GLU A 233 6.60 -7.85 -10.34
CA GLU A 233 7.90 -8.33 -10.81
C GLU A 233 8.38 -9.51 -9.97
N LEU A 234 8.17 -9.51 -8.65
CA LEU A 234 8.48 -10.64 -7.78
C LEU A 234 7.69 -11.90 -8.20
N LEU A 235 6.39 -11.79 -8.46
CA LEU A 235 5.58 -12.96 -8.86
C LEU A 235 6.11 -13.58 -10.16
N LEU A 236 6.38 -12.74 -11.17
CA LEU A 236 6.96 -13.18 -12.43
C LEU A 236 8.34 -13.83 -12.24
N PHE A 237 9.16 -13.26 -11.35
CA PHE A 237 10.44 -13.81 -10.97
C PHE A 237 10.31 -15.19 -10.29
N MET A 238 9.41 -15.35 -9.31
CA MET A 238 9.18 -16.63 -8.64
C MET A 238 8.70 -17.70 -9.62
N LYS A 239 7.81 -17.35 -10.55
CA LYS A 239 7.38 -18.25 -11.63
C LYS A 239 8.56 -18.70 -12.50
N ARG A 240 9.42 -17.75 -12.90
CA ARG A 240 10.63 -18.05 -13.69
C ARG A 240 11.56 -19.02 -12.96
N LEU A 241 11.77 -18.87 -11.64
CA LEU A 241 12.60 -19.78 -10.86
C LEU A 241 12.02 -21.20 -10.82
N LEU A 242 10.70 -21.32 -10.64
CA LEU A 242 10.00 -22.61 -10.66
C LEU A 242 10.10 -23.29 -12.03
N ASP A 243 9.88 -22.55 -13.10
CA ASP A 243 9.90 -23.08 -14.47
C ASP A 243 11.29 -23.57 -14.90
N HIS A 244 12.37 -23.01 -14.33
CA HIS A 244 13.75 -23.41 -14.61
C HIS A 244 14.31 -24.43 -13.60
N ASP A 245 13.49 -24.90 -12.65
CA ASP A 245 13.92 -25.75 -11.53
C ASP A 245 15.18 -25.20 -10.82
N PHE A 246 15.19 -23.88 -10.58
CA PHE A 246 16.34 -23.20 -9.98
C PHE A 246 16.73 -23.87 -8.66
N ALA A 247 17.97 -24.35 -8.56
CA ALA A 247 18.49 -25.07 -7.40
C ALA A 247 17.62 -26.26 -6.93
N GLY A 248 16.86 -26.89 -7.84
CA GLY A 248 16.00 -28.04 -7.51
C GLY A 248 14.70 -27.66 -6.80
N ILE A 249 14.29 -26.39 -6.84
CA ILE A 249 13.09 -25.89 -6.14
C ILE A 249 11.80 -26.63 -6.53
N ALA A 250 11.70 -27.12 -7.76
CA ALA A 250 10.49 -27.83 -8.22
C ALA A 250 10.28 -29.17 -7.48
N ARG A 251 11.34 -29.70 -6.85
CA ARG A 251 11.32 -30.96 -6.09
C ARG A 251 10.94 -30.80 -4.63
N LEU A 252 10.76 -29.56 -4.16
CA LEU A 252 10.33 -29.26 -2.79
C LEU A 252 8.80 -29.31 -2.61
N LYS A 253 8.06 -29.56 -3.71
CA LYS A 253 6.60 -29.77 -3.69
C LYS A 253 6.21 -31.09 -3.07
#